data_AF-A0A851ACW9-F1
#
_entry.id   AF-A0A851ACW9-F1
#
_cell.length_a   1.000
_cell.length_b   1.000
_cell.length_c   1.000
_cell.angle_alpha   90.00
_cell.angle_beta   90.00
_cell.angle_gamma   90.00
#
_symmetry.space_group_name_H-M   'P 1'
#
loop_
_entity.id
_entity.type
_entity.pdbx_description
1 polymer ?
#
loop_
_entity_poly.entity_id
_entity_poly.type
_entity_poly.pdbx_seq_one_letter_code
_entity_poly.pdbx_strand_id
1 'polypeptide(L)'
;AYEELRYRLSLEFPSGYPYTAPTVRFLTPCYHPNVDTQGNICLDILKDKWSALYDVRTILLSIQSLLAEPNIESPLNTHAAELWKNQAAYKKYVRETYAKQAKSQET
;
A
#
# COMPACT_ATOMS: atom_id res chain seq x y z
N ALA A 1 -2.66 12.49 -2.29
CA ALA A 1 -1.57 12.68 -1.28
C ALA A 1 -0.18 12.24 -1.78
N TYR A 2 -0.12 11.17 -2.60
CA TYR A 2 1.11 10.46 -2.98
C TYR A 2 1.80 10.91 -4.27
N GLU A 3 1.27 11.94 -4.94
CA GLU A 3 1.87 12.51 -6.14
C GLU A 3 3.35 12.89 -5.91
N GLU A 4 4.22 12.55 -6.87
CA GLU A 4 5.69 12.64 -6.83
C GLU A 4 6.40 11.77 -5.78
N LEU A 5 5.70 10.90 -5.05
CA LEU A 5 6.30 9.92 -4.14
C LEU A 5 6.54 8.58 -4.85
N ARG A 6 7.64 7.90 -4.52
CA ARG A 6 8.01 6.60 -5.10
C ARG A 6 8.09 5.54 -4.01
N TYR A 7 7.36 4.45 -4.19
CA TYR A 7 7.33 3.35 -3.25
C TYR A 7 7.93 2.10 -3.88
N ARG A 8 8.81 1.43 -3.14
CA ARG A 8 9.32 0.10 -3.49
C ARG A 8 8.43 -0.96 -2.88
N LEU A 9 8.19 -2.03 -3.62
CA LEU A 9 7.43 -3.19 -3.16
C LEU A 9 8.23 -4.48 -3.36
N SER A 10 8.04 -5.45 -2.48
CA SER A 10 8.46 -6.83 -2.68
C SER A 10 7.27 -7.65 -3.16
N LEU A 11 7.51 -8.48 -4.17
CA LEU A 11 6.54 -9.44 -4.68
C LEU A 11 7.17 -10.83 -4.60
N GLU A 12 6.60 -11.69 -3.78
CA GLU A 12 7.06 -13.07 -3.58
C GLU A 12 6.02 -14.04 -4.13
N PHE A 13 6.43 -14.86 -5.10
CA PHE A 13 5.55 -15.81 -5.77
C PHE A 13 5.67 -17.18 -5.09
N PRO A 14 4.60 -17.72 -4.50
CA PRO A 14 4.64 -19.03 -3.87
C PRO A 14 4.73 -20.15 -4.92
N SER A 15 5.08 -21.37 -4.49
CA SER A 15 5.13 -22.56 -5.36
C SER A 15 3.78 -22.90 -6.01
N GLY A 16 2.67 -22.44 -5.45
CA GLY A 16 1.31 -22.61 -5.98
C GLY A 16 0.86 -21.55 -6.98
N TYR A 17 1.71 -20.58 -7.33
CA TYR A 17 1.36 -19.57 -8.34
C TYR A 17 1.14 -20.22 -9.72
N PRO A 18 0.07 -19.85 -10.47
CA PRO A 18 -0.83 -18.70 -10.27
C PRO A 18 -2.12 -19.01 -9.49
N TYR A 19 -2.29 -20.22 -8.94
CA TYR A 19 -3.51 -20.56 -8.17
C TYR A 19 -3.49 -20.00 -6.75
N THR A 20 -2.31 -19.71 -6.21
CA THR A 20 -2.11 -18.96 -4.97
C THR A 20 -1.59 -17.56 -5.28
N ALA A 21 -2.19 -16.54 -4.65
CA ALA A 21 -1.77 -15.15 -4.81
C ALA A 21 -0.30 -14.94 -4.39
N PRO A 22 0.44 -14.04 -5.04
CA PRO A 22 1.74 -13.61 -4.55
C PRO A 22 1.61 -12.81 -3.25
N THR A 23 2.61 -12.89 -2.38
CA THR A 23 2.72 -12.01 -1.22
C THR A 23 3.32 -10.68 -1.67
N VAL A 24 2.58 -9.59 -1.45
CA VAL A 24 3.03 -8.23 -1.82
C VAL A 24 3.12 -7.36 -0.58
N ARG A 25 4.27 -6.69 -0.42
CA ARG A 25 4.51 -5.77 0.71
C ARG A 25 5.20 -4.50 0.26
N PHE A 26 4.90 -3.40 0.94
CA PHE A 26 5.67 -2.16 0.82
C PHE A 26 7.03 -2.31 1.51
N LEU A 27 8.11 -2.10 0.76
CA LEU A 27 9.47 -1.99 1.30
C LEU A 27 9.77 -0.55 1.76
N THR A 28 9.28 0.43 0.99
CA THR A 28 9.27 1.82 1.44
C THR A 28 8.11 1.99 2.41
N PRO A 29 8.32 2.42 3.67
CA PRO A 29 7.22 2.55 4.62
C PRO A 29 6.12 3.48 4.05
N CYS A 30 4.87 3.02 4.13
CA CYS A 30 3.74 3.69 3.50
C CYS A 30 2.70 4.06 4.55
N TYR A 31 2.50 5.36 4.75
CA TYR A 31 1.41 5.85 5.58
C TYR A 31 0.10 5.81 4.79
N HIS A 32 -0.73 4.79 5.01
CA HIS A 32 -1.96 4.54 4.26
C HIS A 32 -3.00 3.79 5.11
N PRO A 33 -4.32 4.04 4.98
CA PRO A 33 -5.36 3.35 5.74
C PRO A 33 -5.31 1.81 5.63
N ASN A 34 -5.01 1.29 4.44
CA ASN A 34 -4.96 -0.15 4.15
C ASN A 34 -3.54 -0.75 4.16
N VAL A 35 -2.56 -0.07 4.76
CA VAL A 35 -1.19 -0.60 4.90
C VAL A 35 -0.76 -0.55 6.36
N ASP A 36 -0.23 -1.66 6.87
CA ASP A 36 0.27 -1.73 8.25
C ASP A 36 1.74 -1.27 8.37
N THR A 37 2.29 -1.28 9.59
CA THR A 37 3.67 -0.87 9.87
C THR A 37 4.73 -1.81 9.31
N GLN A 38 4.36 -3.04 8.95
CA GLN A 38 5.23 -4.04 8.31
C GLN A 38 5.12 -3.99 6.77
N GLY A 39 4.30 -3.08 6.24
CA GLY A 39 4.09 -2.93 4.80
C GLY A 39 3.09 -3.93 4.21
N ASN A 40 2.38 -4.73 5.02
CA ASN A 40 1.33 -5.60 4.52
C ASN A 40 0.15 -4.77 4.00
N ILE A 41 -0.45 -5.23 2.91
CA ILE A 41 -1.52 -4.53 2.20
C ILE A 41 -2.83 -5.27 2.42
N CYS A 42 -3.87 -4.55 2.85
CA CYS A 42 -5.24 -5.06 2.83
C CYS A 42 -5.88 -4.73 1.46
N LEU A 43 -5.79 -5.68 0.53
CA LEU A 43 -6.40 -5.60 -0.80
C LEU A 43 -7.01 -6.97 -1.13
N ASP A 44 -8.28 -6.96 -1.55
CA ASP A 44 -9.09 -8.18 -1.76
C ASP A 44 -8.55 -9.08 -2.88
N ILE A 45 -8.03 -8.50 -3.96
CA ILE A 45 -7.40 -9.28 -5.04
C ILE A 45 -6.13 -10.02 -4.59
N LEU A 46 -5.51 -9.64 -3.47
CA LEU A 46 -4.37 -10.36 -2.88
C LEU A 46 -4.79 -11.43 -1.85
N LYS A 47 -6.10 -11.63 -1.67
CA LYS A 47 -6.68 -12.60 -0.74
C LYS A 47 -7.80 -13.41 -1.41
N ASP A 48 -9.05 -13.10 -1.07
CA ASP A 48 -10.24 -13.89 -1.40
C ASP A 48 -10.73 -13.67 -2.83
N LYS A 49 -10.38 -12.54 -3.46
CA LYS A 49 -10.71 -12.25 -4.86
C LYS A 49 -9.54 -12.47 -5.83
N TRP A 50 -8.51 -13.20 -5.40
CA TRP A 50 -7.42 -13.56 -6.30
C TRP A 50 -7.93 -14.39 -7.49
N SER A 51 -7.44 -14.05 -8.68
CA SER A 51 -7.68 -14.80 -9.91
C SER A 51 -6.35 -15.14 -10.56
N ALA A 52 -6.21 -16.38 -11.03
CA ALA A 52 -5.03 -16.83 -11.78
C ALA A 52 -4.83 -16.09 -13.12
N LEU A 53 -5.79 -15.25 -13.52
CA LEU A 53 -5.70 -14.37 -14.68
C LEU A 53 -4.98 -13.05 -14.38
N TYR A 54 -4.77 -12.71 -13.10
CA TYR A 54 -4.08 -11.48 -12.73
C TYR A 54 -2.57 -11.61 -12.93
N ASP A 55 -1.99 -10.61 -13.56
CA ASP A 55 -0.56 -10.47 -13.72
C ASP A 55 0.01 -9.40 -12.77
N VAL A 56 1.34 -9.24 -12.81
CA VAL A 56 2.04 -8.22 -12.01
C VAL A 56 1.53 -6.81 -12.32
N ARG A 57 1.20 -6.52 -13.59
CA ARG A 57 0.71 -5.21 -13.99
C ARG A 57 -0.64 -4.91 -13.33
N THR A 58 -1.57 -5.86 -13.34
CA THR A 58 -2.87 -5.72 -12.66
C THR A 58 -2.68 -5.45 -11.17
N ILE A 59 -1.82 -6.22 -10.50
CA ILE A 59 -1.52 -6.03 -9.08
C ILE A 59 -1.04 -4.60 -8.80
N LEU A 60 -0.04 -4.12 -9.57
CA LEU A 60 0.53 -2.79 -9.37
C LEU A 60 -0.47 -1.67 -9.63
N LEU A 61 -1.32 -1.82 -10.66
CA LEU A 61 -2.39 -0.87 -10.96
C LEU A 61 -3.44 -0.84 -9.83
N SER A 62 -3.84 -2.00 -9.32
CA SER A 62 -4.79 -2.07 -8.20
C SER A 62 -4.24 -1.44 -6.92
N ILE A 63 -2.94 -1.62 -6.63
CA ILE A 63 -2.30 -0.94 -5.49
C ILE A 63 -2.24 0.58 -5.73
N GLN A 64 -1.95 1.03 -6.95
CA GLN A 64 -1.98 2.45 -7.28
C GLN A 64 -3.39 3.06 -7.12
N SER A 65 -4.43 2.36 -7.56
CA SER A 65 -5.82 2.76 -7.34
C SER A 65 -6.17 2.80 -5.86
N LEU A 66 -5.72 1.81 -5.07
CA LEU A 66 -5.92 1.78 -3.62
C LEU A 66 -5.30 3.00 -2.92
N LEU A 67 -4.12 3.47 -3.37
CA LEU A 67 -3.50 4.69 -2.85
C LEU A 67 -4.33 5.96 -3.15
N ALA A 68 -5.08 5.97 -4.24
CA ALA A 68 -5.96 7.09 -4.57
C ALA A 68 -7.28 7.01 -3.78
N GLU A 69 -7.82 5.81 -3.63
CA GLU A 69 -9.14 5.52 -3.06
C GLU A 69 -9.03 4.41 -2.01
N PRO A 70 -8.66 4.75 -0.76
CA PRO A 70 -8.54 3.77 0.31
C PRO A 70 -9.90 3.24 0.76
N ASN A 71 -9.92 1.99 1.22
CA ASN A 71 -11.07 1.45 1.96
C ASN A 71 -10.95 1.85 3.44
N ILE A 72 -11.84 2.73 3.90
CA ILE A 72 -11.87 3.24 5.29
C ILE A 72 -12.76 2.42 6.23
N GLU A 73 -13.51 1.43 5.74
CA GLU A 73 -14.40 0.59 6.54
C GLU A 73 -13.64 -0.51 7.30
N SER A 74 -12.51 -0.96 6.75
CA SER A 74 -11.65 -1.99 7.36
C SER A 74 -10.17 -1.59 7.27
N PRO A 75 -9.75 -0.55 8.01
CA PRO A 75 -8.39 -0.04 7.92
C PRO A 75 -7.41 -0.91 8.72
N LEU A 76 -6.20 -1.09 8.18
CA LEU A 76 -5.03 -1.58 8.93
C LEU A 76 -4.39 -0.47 9.77
N ASN A 77 -4.57 0.78 9.36
CA ASN A 77 -4.07 1.96 10.06
C ASN A 77 -5.24 2.92 10.34
N THR A 78 -5.76 2.84 11.56
CA THR A 78 -6.91 3.65 12.01
C THR A 78 -6.60 5.14 12.00
N HIS A 79 -5.39 5.54 12.41
CA HIS A 79 -4.98 6.95 12.39
C HIS A 79 -4.96 7.52 10.96
N ALA A 80 -4.46 6.76 9.99
CA ALA A 80 -4.52 7.16 8.58
C ALA A 80 -5.96 7.25 8.08
N ALA A 81 -6.84 6.30 8.44
CA ALA A 81 -8.24 6.32 8.05
C ALA A 81 -9.03 7.50 8.64
N GLU A 82 -8.77 7.85 9.90
CA GLU A 82 -9.38 9.02 10.55
C GLU A 82 -8.89 10.33 9.91
N LEU A 83 -7.58 10.46 9.69
CA LEU A 83 -6.97 11.64 9.08
C LEU A 83 -7.40 11.82 7.62
N TRP A 84 -7.74 10.75 6.90
CA TRP A 84 -8.20 10.77 5.51
C TRP A 84 -9.40 11.71 5.30
N LYS A 85 -10.25 11.91 6.32
CA LYS A 85 -11.37 12.86 6.28
C LYS A 85 -10.92 14.32 6.04
N ASN A 86 -9.68 14.66 6.42
CA ASN A 86 -9.07 15.96 6.16
C ASN A 86 -7.91 15.82 5.16
N GLN A 87 -8.24 15.96 3.87
CA GLN A 87 -7.29 15.75 2.77
C GLN A 87 -6.05 16.66 2.83
N ALA A 88 -6.19 17.89 3.32
CA ALA A 88 -5.08 18.82 3.45
C ALA A 88 -4.10 18.37 4.54
N ALA A 89 -4.61 18.01 5.72
CA ALA A 89 -3.80 17.50 6.82
C ALA A 89 -3.17 16.13 6.46
N TYR A 90 -3.95 15.26 5.82
CA TYR A 90 -3.48 13.96 5.34
C TYR A 90 -2.30 14.10 4.36
N LYS A 91 -2.45 14.94 3.33
CA LYS A 91 -1.39 15.20 2.33
C LYS A 91 -0.12 15.76 2.99
N LYS A 92 -0.27 16.68 3.94
CA LYS A 92 0.86 17.23 4.70
C LYS A 92 1.58 16.13 5.49
N TYR A 93 0.83 15.33 6.25
CA TYR A 93 1.39 14.28 7.09
C TYR A 93 2.11 13.19 6.29
N VAL A 94 1.52 12.73 5.17
CA VAL A 94 2.15 11.76 4.27
C VAL A 94 3.51 12.26 3.79
N ARG A 95 3.58 13.52 3.33
CA ARG A 95 4.81 14.09 2.77
C ARG A 95 5.90 14.28 3.83
N GLU A 96 5.53 14.76 5.01
CA GLU A 96 6.47 14.90 6.13
C GLU A 96 7.03 13.55 6.58
N THR A 97 6.17 12.54 6.69
CA THR A 97 6.56 11.20 7.14
C THR A 97 7.45 10.50 6.11
N TYR A 98 7.09 10.60 4.83
CA TYR A 98 7.91 10.09 3.73
C TYR A 98 9.30 10.74 3.69
N ALA A 99 9.37 12.06 3.85
CA ALA A 99 10.65 12.79 3.86
C ALA A 99 11.56 12.41 5.04
N LYS A 100 10.99 12.17 6.24
CA LYS A 100 11.74 11.69 7.41
C LYS A 100 12.36 10.31 7.16
N GLN A 101 11.61 9.43 6.50
CA GLN A 101 12.03 8.06 6.22
C GLN A 101 13.09 7.99 5.11
N ALA A 102 12.96 8.81 4.06
CA ALA A 102 13.97 8.92 3.00
C ALA A 102 15.35 9.29 3.56
N LYS A 103 15.40 10.26 4.49
CA LYS A 103 16.64 10.68 5.17
C LYS A 103 17.25 9.60 6.05
N SER A 104 16.44 8.69 6.58
CA SER A 104 16.92 7.62 7.48
C SER A 104 17.51 6.42 6.72
N GLN A 105 17.26 6.30 5.41
CA GLN A 105 17.82 5.23 4.56
C GLN A 105 19.16 5.61 3.92
N GLU A 106 19.63 6.86 4.08
CA GLU A 106 20.89 7.38 3.54
C GLU A 106 22.04 7.43 4.58
N THR A 107 21.74 7.14 5.85
CA THR A 107 22.68 7.01 6.98
C THR A 107 22.78 5.57 7.42
#